data_AF-A0A5C4TIR5-F1
#
_entry.id   AF-A0A5C4TIR5-F1
#
_cell.length_a   1.000
_cell.length_b   1.000
_cell.length_c   1.000
_cell.angle_alpha   90.00
_cell.angle_beta   90.00
_cell.angle_gamma   90.00
#
_symmetry.space_group_name_H-M   'P 1'
#
loop_
_entity.id
_entity.type
_entity.pdbx_description
1 polymer ?
#
loop_
_entity_poly.entity_id
_entity_poly.type
_entity_poly.pdbx_seq_one_letter_code
_entity_poly.pdbx_strand_id
1 'polypeptide(L)'
;MFSLRSAILEEYGFRGIVFPKVMQVVKGSSFRKLMFGITISGVLFGLIHFQNIFYQPFLVTFQQVMGAIPFGILMAVLYARTSTILIPMLFHFASDFNSYFTTNSFFAGAFYNSWW
;
A
#
# COMPACT_ATOMS: atom_id res chain seq x y z
N MET A 1 -8.80 9.05 -12.27
CA MET A 1 -7.76 9.80 -13.01
C MET A 1 -6.39 9.83 -12.31
N PHE A 2 -6.10 8.98 -11.29
CA PHE A 2 -4.92 9.19 -10.43
C PHE A 2 -4.15 7.94 -9.92
N SER A 3 -4.40 6.70 -10.37
CA SER A 3 -3.70 5.52 -9.82
C SER A 3 -2.16 5.59 -10.00
N LEU A 4 -1.68 6.07 -11.15
CA LEU A 4 -0.24 6.21 -11.38
C LEU A 4 0.38 7.29 -10.49
N ARG A 5 -0.30 8.43 -10.34
CA ARG A 5 0.17 9.53 -9.49
C ARG A 5 0.19 9.12 -8.02
N SER A 6 -0.85 8.43 -7.54
CA SER A 6 -0.91 7.90 -6.17
C SER A 6 0.22 6.92 -5.93
N ALA A 7 0.37 5.92 -6.81
CA ALA A 7 1.43 4.93 -6.70
C ALA A 7 2.82 5.57 -6.64
N ILE A 8 3.11 6.58 -7.48
CA ILE A 8 4.39 7.29 -7.44
C ILE A 8 4.58 8.01 -6.10
N LEU A 9 3.60 8.80 -5.66
CA LEU A 9 3.73 9.61 -4.44
C LEU A 9 3.83 8.75 -3.19
N GLU A 10 2.99 7.73 -3.08
CA GLU A 10 2.93 6.83 -1.94
C GLU A 10 4.19 5.96 -1.86
N GLU A 11 4.63 5.36 -2.98
CA GLU A 11 5.86 4.56 -2.97
C GLU A 11 7.11 5.42 -2.81
N TYR A 12 7.17 6.62 -3.37
CA TYR A 12 8.30 7.52 -3.12
C TYR A 12 8.36 7.93 -1.65
N GLY A 13 7.21 8.32 -1.06
CA GLY A 13 7.14 8.67 0.36
C GLY A 13 7.55 7.50 1.26
N PHE A 14 7.01 6.31 1.03
CA PHE A 14 7.27 5.18 1.92
C PHE A 14 8.59 4.46 1.63
N ARG A 15 8.93 4.19 0.37
CA ARG A 15 10.11 3.36 0.00
C ARG A 15 11.33 4.23 -0.26
N GLY A 16 11.13 5.46 -0.72
CA GLY A 16 12.20 6.45 -0.90
C GLY A 16 12.59 7.18 0.38
N ILE A 17 11.66 7.43 1.30
CA ILE A 17 11.93 8.26 2.50
C ILE A 17 11.76 7.47 3.79
N VAL A 18 10.56 6.93 4.08
CA VAL A 18 10.26 6.29 5.37
C VAL A 18 11.12 5.05 5.59
N PHE A 19 11.15 4.11 4.64
CA PHE A 19 11.86 2.84 4.78
C PHE A 19 13.37 3.04 5.01
N PRO A 20 14.10 3.84 4.21
CA PRO A 20 15.51 4.14 4.50
C PRO A 20 15.71 4.80 5.86
N LYS A 21 14.81 5.70 6.28
CA LYS A 21 14.90 6.34 7.60
C LYS A 21 14.70 5.34 8.73
N VAL A 22 13.73 4.43 8.61
CA VAL A 22 13.53 3.35 9.59
C VAL A 22 14.77 2.46 9.67
N MET A 23 15.36 2.08 8.53
CA MET A 23 16.58 1.27 8.47
C MET A 23 17.80 1.94 9.12
N GLN A 24 17.84 3.28 9.17
CA GLN A 24 18.89 4.04 9.88
C GLN A 24 18.69 4.04 11.41
N VAL A 25 17.44 4.04 11.89
CA VAL A 25 17.12 4.16 13.32
C VAL A 25 17.10 2.80 14.01
N VAL A 26 16.63 1.75 13.33
CA VAL A 26 16.56 0.41 13.90
C VAL A 26 17.97 -0.14 14.12
N LYS A 27 18.23 -0.63 15.34
CA LYS A 27 19.49 -1.26 15.76
C LYS A 27 19.36 -2.79 15.76
N GLY A 28 20.48 -3.49 15.66
CA GLY A 28 20.53 -4.96 15.69
C GLY A 28 21.21 -5.57 14.46
N SER A 29 21.11 -6.89 14.33
CA SER A 29 21.65 -7.64 13.19
C SER A 29 20.98 -7.22 11.88
N SER A 30 21.68 -7.41 10.75
CA SER A 30 21.15 -7.06 9.42
C SER A 30 19.78 -7.69 9.14
N PHE A 31 19.58 -8.94 9.56
CA PHE A 31 18.30 -9.63 9.44
C PHE A 31 17.20 -8.97 10.29
N ARG A 32 17.48 -8.67 11.56
CA ARG A 32 16.50 -8.00 12.44
C ARG A 32 16.15 -6.60 11.92
N LYS A 33 17.16 -5.82 11.53
CA LYS A 33 16.97 -4.50 10.93
C LYS A 33 16.03 -4.56 9.73
N LEU A 34 16.30 -5.48 8.81
CA LEU A 34 15.48 -5.67 7.62
C LEU A 34 14.04 -6.05 7.98
N MET A 35 13.85 -6.97 8.93
CA MET A 35 12.52 -7.41 9.32
C MET A 35 11.70 -6.30 9.98
N PHE A 36 12.29 -5.57 10.93
CA PHE A 36 11.64 -4.41 11.52
C PHE A 36 11.40 -3.30 10.50
N GLY A 37 12.34 -3.04 9.60
CA GLY A 37 12.18 -2.05 8.53
C GLY A 37 10.98 -2.33 7.63
N ILE A 38 10.85 -3.58 7.18
CA ILE A 38 9.72 -4.05 6.37
C ILE A 38 8.40 -3.91 7.13
N THR A 39 8.34 -4.44 8.36
CA THR A 39 7.11 -4.44 9.15
C THR A 39 6.67 -3.03 9.52
N ILE A 40 7.57 -2.18 10.03
CA ILE A 40 7.25 -0.81 10.43
C ILE A 40 6.80 0.00 9.21
N SER A 41 7.54 -0.07 8.09
CA SER A 41 7.17 0.65 6.88
C SER A 41 5.82 0.22 6.34
N GLY A 42 5.50 -1.08 6.35
CA GLY A 42 4.22 -1.59 5.89
C GLY A 42 3.05 -1.22 6.80
N VAL A 43 3.24 -1.27 8.12
CA VAL A 43 2.23 -0.83 9.08
C VAL A 43 1.95 0.66 8.93
N LEU A 44 2.97 1.50 8.86
CA LEU A 44 2.79 2.95 8.65
C LEU A 44 2.09 3.26 7.32
N PHE A 45 2.38 2.48 6.28
CA PHE A 45 1.71 2.58 4.98
C PHE A 45 0.21 2.28 5.09
N GLY A 46 -0.18 1.26 5.85
CA GLY A 46 -1.60 1.02 6.12
C GLY A 46 -2.23 2.14 6.94
N LEU A 47 -1.58 2.55 8.03
CA LEU A 47 -2.12 3.52 8.99
C LEU A 47 -2.39 4.91 8.39
N ILE A 48 -1.62 5.35 7.39
CA ILE A 48 -1.86 6.66 6.77
C ILE A 48 -3.23 6.74 6.06
N HIS A 49 -3.81 5.59 5.69
CA HIS A 49 -5.14 5.52 5.08
C HIS A 49 -6.27 5.87 6.04
N PHE A 50 -6.03 5.92 7.37
CA PHE A 50 -7.04 6.42 8.32
C PHE A 50 -7.45 7.87 8.07
N GLN A 51 -6.66 8.65 7.34
CA GLN A 51 -7.07 9.98 6.87
C GLN A 51 -8.38 9.95 6.07
N ASN A 52 -8.72 8.82 5.46
CA ASN A 52 -9.93 8.70 4.66
C ASN A 52 -11.21 8.70 5.52
N ILE A 53 -11.14 8.57 6.85
CA ILE A 53 -12.30 8.71 7.74
C ILE A 53 -13.03 10.06 7.53
N PHE A 54 -12.32 11.10 7.09
CA PHE A 54 -12.93 12.40 6.79
C PHE A 54 -13.78 12.42 5.52
N TYR A 55 -13.72 11.37 4.69
CA TYR A 55 -14.37 11.31 3.37
C TYR A 55 -15.19 10.02 3.14
N GLN A 56 -15.02 8.98 3.96
CA GLN A 56 -15.73 7.71 3.84
C GLN A 56 -16.07 7.08 5.21
N PRO A 57 -17.04 6.14 5.28
CA PRO A 57 -17.43 5.51 6.54
C PRO A 57 -16.27 4.81 7.26
N PHE A 58 -16.34 4.75 8.60
CA PHE A 58 -15.31 4.12 9.43
C PHE A 58 -15.02 2.68 9.00
N LEU A 59 -16.05 1.86 8.81
CA LEU A 59 -15.88 0.45 8.46
C LEU A 59 -15.13 0.27 7.13
N VAL A 60 -15.44 1.09 6.13
CA VAL A 60 -14.76 1.09 4.83
C VAL A 60 -13.29 1.49 4.99
N THR A 61 -13.02 2.54 5.77
CA THR A 61 -11.64 2.95 6.05
C THR A 61 -10.86 1.89 6.81
N PHE A 62 -11.49 1.25 7.79
CA PHE A 62 -10.86 0.18 8.57
C PHE A 62 -10.48 -1.01 7.68
N GLN A 63 -11.38 -1.44 6.79
CA GLN A 63 -11.08 -2.49 5.81
C GLN A 63 -9.93 -2.09 4.87
N GLN A 64 -9.91 -0.84 4.40
CA GLN A 64 -8.82 -0.32 3.58
C GLN A 64 -7.48 -0.36 4.32
N VAL A 65 -7.43 0.09 5.58
CA VAL A 65 -6.21 0.03 6.41
C VAL A 65 -5.74 -1.41 6.58
N MET A 66 -6.65 -2.33 6.94
CA MET A 66 -6.32 -3.74 7.14
C MET A 66 -5.80 -4.42 5.87
N GLY A 67 -6.30 -4.03 4.69
CA GLY A 67 -5.77 -4.47 3.39
C GLY A 67 -4.45 -3.80 3.00
N ALA A 68 -4.27 -2.52 3.34
CA ALA A 68 -3.09 -1.74 2.99
C ALA A 68 -1.85 -2.12 3.80
N ILE A 69 -1.99 -2.60 5.05
CA ILE A 69 -0.84 -3.08 5.85
C ILE A 69 -0.07 -4.22 5.15
N PRO A 70 -0.70 -5.38 4.83
CA PRO A 70 0.02 -6.48 4.17
C PRO A 70 0.50 -6.09 2.77
N PHE A 71 -0.26 -5.26 2.05
CA PHE A 71 0.19 -4.69 0.78
C PHE A 71 1.45 -3.84 0.94
N GLY A 72 1.48 -2.99 1.96
CA GLY A 72 2.62 -2.15 2.27
C GLY A 72 3.86 -2.95 2.68
N ILE A 73 3.67 -4.06 3.40
CA ILE A 73 4.73 -5.02 3.73
C ILE A 73 5.29 -5.64 2.43
N LEU A 74 4.41 -6.10 1.52
CA LEU A 74 4.83 -6.65 0.23
C LEU A 74 5.66 -5.65 -0.58
N MET A 75 5.22 -4.39 -0.67
CA MET A 75 5.96 -3.36 -1.39
C MET A 75 7.33 -3.08 -0.76
N ALA A 76 7.44 -3.11 0.57
CA ALA A 76 8.72 -2.98 1.26
C ALA A 76 9.65 -4.19 1.00
N VAL A 77 9.10 -5.40 0.91
CA VAL A 77 9.87 -6.60 0.49
C VAL A 77 10.36 -6.43 -0.95
N LEU A 78 9.50 -6.04 -1.88
CA LEU A 78 9.87 -5.83 -3.28
C LEU A 78 10.99 -4.80 -3.40
N TYR A 79 10.88 -3.68 -2.70
CA TYR A 79 11.93 -2.67 -2.65
C TYR A 79 13.25 -3.25 -2.10
N ALA A 80 13.21 -3.94 -0.96
CA ALA A 80 14.40 -4.51 -0.34
C ALA A 80 15.07 -5.60 -1.19
N ARG A 81 14.31 -6.33 -2.02
CA ARG A 81 14.85 -7.39 -2.90
C ARG A 81 15.38 -6.84 -4.21
N THR A 82 14.76 -5.80 -4.75
CA THR A 82 15.10 -5.26 -6.08
C THR A 82 16.02 -4.05 -6.02
N SER A 83 16.14 -3.40 -4.86
CA SER A 83 16.87 -2.14 -4.66
C SER A 83 16.43 -1.03 -5.62
N THR A 84 15.19 -1.08 -6.11
CA THR A 84 14.60 -0.06 -6.98
C THR A 84 13.17 0.26 -6.54
N ILE A 85 12.82 1.55 -6.56
CA ILE A 85 11.46 2.02 -6.27
C ILE A 85 10.49 1.79 -7.44
N LEU A 86 11.02 1.54 -8.65
CA LEU A 86 10.19 1.36 -9.84
C LEU A 86 9.33 0.10 -9.74
N ILE A 87 9.84 -1.00 -9.18
CA ILE A 87 9.09 -2.24 -9.06
C ILE A 87 7.89 -2.09 -8.10
N PRO A 88 8.04 -1.56 -6.88
CA PRO A 88 6.90 -1.20 -6.03
C PRO A 88 5.91 -0.26 -6.73
N MET A 89 6.38 0.79 -7.41
CA MET A 89 5.50 1.75 -8.11
C MET A 89 4.65 1.08 -9.19
N LEU A 90 5.26 0.23 -10.03
CA LEU A 90 4.56 -0.46 -11.10
C LEU A 90 3.56 -1.47 -10.54
N PHE A 91 3.93 -2.22 -9.50
CA PHE A 91 3.04 -3.19 -8.86
C PHE A 91 1.85 -2.50 -8.18
N HIS A 92 2.11 -1.39 -7.48
CA HIS A 92 1.08 -0.56 -6.84
C HIS A 92 0.12 0.02 -7.88
N PHE A 93 0.66 0.65 -8.93
CA PHE A 93 -0.15 1.14 -10.04
C PHE A 93 -1.02 0.03 -10.65
N ALA A 94 -0.46 -1.16 -10.92
CA ALA A 94 -1.19 -2.27 -11.50
C ALA A 94 -2.30 -2.79 -10.58
N SER A 95 -2.05 -2.83 -9.26
CA SER A 95 -3.03 -3.26 -8.26
C SER A 95 -4.22 -2.30 -8.18
N ASP A 96 -3.93 -1.01 -8.08
CA ASP A 96 -4.95 0.04 -8.08
C ASP A 96 -5.74 0.03 -9.39
N PHE A 97 -5.04 0.00 -10.52
CA PHE A 97 -5.66 0.00 -11.84
C PHE A 97 -6.61 -1.19 -12.01
N ASN A 98 -6.19 -2.39 -11.58
CA ASN A 98 -7.03 -3.57 -11.59
C ASN A 98 -8.28 -3.40 -10.70
N SER A 99 -8.13 -2.91 -9.46
CA SER A 99 -9.27 -2.68 -8.56
C SER A 99 -10.27 -1.68 -9.16
N TYR A 100 -9.79 -0.58 -9.75
CA TYR A 100 -10.67 0.37 -10.43
C TYR A 100 -11.39 -0.25 -11.62
N PHE A 101 -10.69 -1.05 -12.42
CA PHE A 101 -11.29 -1.70 -13.58
C PHE A 101 -12.34 -2.72 -13.16
N THR A 102 -12.08 -3.54 -12.15
CA THR A 102 -13.05 -4.54 -11.67
C THR A 102 -14.30 -3.89 -11.09
N THR A 103 -14.15 -2.86 -10.25
CA THR A 103 -15.29 -2.17 -9.62
C THR A 103 -16.15 -1.38 -10.61
N ASN A 104 -15.56 -0.91 -11.72
CA ASN A 104 -16.27 -0.12 -12.75
C ASN A 104 -16.59 -0.92 -14.03
N SER A 105 -16.25 -2.21 -14.09
CA SER A 105 -16.59 -3.08 -15.22
C SER A 105 -18.06 -3.51 -15.18
N PHE A 106 -18.68 -3.70 -16.36
CA PHE A 106 -20.08 -4.14 -16.53
C PHE A 106 -20.48 -5.36 -15.69
N PHE A 107 -19.53 -6.19 -15.24
CA PHE A 107 -19.77 -7.35 -14.37
C PHE A 107 -20.04 -7.01 -12.90
N ALA A 108 -19.53 -5.88 -12.38
CA ALA A 108 -19.80 -5.46 -10.99
C ALA A 108 -21.27 -5.04 -10.77
N GLY A 109 -21.90 -4.47 -11.80
CA GLY A 109 -23.33 -4.12 -11.79
C GLY A 109 -24.28 -5.34 -11.78
N ALA A 110 -23.81 -6.53 -12.17
CA ALA A 110 -24.62 -7.75 -12.18
C ALA A 110 -24.67 -8.45 -10.80
N PHE A 111 -23.61 -8.33 -9.99
CA PHE A 111 -23.57 -8.89 -8.63
C PHE A 111 -24.22 -7.98 -7.57
N TYR A 112 -24.32 -6.68 -7.84
CA TYR A 112 -24.96 -5.71 -6.92
C TYR A 112 -26.50 -5.64 -7.06
N ASN A 113 -27.08 -6.25 -8.10
CA ASN A 113 -28.52 -6.20 -8.39
C ASN A 113 -29.27 -7.52 -8.10
N SER A 114 -28.66 -8.46 -7.36
CA SER A 114 -29.27 -9.78 -7.09
C SER A 114 -29.44 -10.12 -5.60
N TRP A 115 -29.22 -9.16 -4.69
CA TRP A 115 -29.39 -9.38 -3.23
C TRP A 115 -30.09 -8.23 -2.48
N TRP A 116 -31.10 -7.63 -3.12
CA TRP A 116 -32.26 -6.98 -2.49
C TRP A 116 -33.46 -7.08 -3.43
#